data_AF-A0AAX1BX43-F1
#
_entry.id   AF-A0AAX1BX43-F1
#
_cell.length_a   1.000
_cell.length_b   1.000
_cell.length_c   1.000
_cell.angle_alpha   90.00
_cell.angle_beta   90.00
_cell.angle_gamma   90.00
#
_symmetry.space_group_name_H-M   'P 1'
#
loop_
_entity.id
_entity.type
_entity.pdbx_description
1 polymer ?
#
loop_
_entity_poly.entity_id
_entity_poly.type
_entity_poly.pdbx_seq_one_letter_code
_entity_poly.pdbx_strand_id
1 'polypeptide(L)'
;MGIKGRGMNNIRSNMNALVRDITGRRLPRAMTAALHEAGLVAAIYTPVDTSTLINSQFKEVITNGTRITGRIGYSANYAIYVADPNIPQKFTLPRARKEFLQHGVADAKPQMEAAFLRELSKR
;
A
#
# COMPACT_ATOMS: atom_id res chain seq x y z
N MET A 1 24.98 -11.65 -42.91
CA MET A 1 24.73 -11.95 -41.48
C MET A 1 24.07 -10.77 -40.72
N GLY A 2 23.08 -10.06 -41.27
CA GLY A 2 22.53 -8.82 -40.69
C GLY A 2 21.14 -8.92 -40.03
N ILE A 3 20.57 -10.12 -39.94
CA ILE A 3 19.19 -10.37 -39.49
C ILE A 3 19.17 -10.82 -38.02
N LYS A 4 20.15 -11.65 -37.60
CA LYS A 4 20.33 -12.08 -36.20
C LYS A 4 20.63 -10.91 -35.24
N GLY A 5 21.45 -9.94 -35.67
CA GLY A 5 21.79 -8.75 -34.86
C GLY A 5 20.62 -7.80 -34.64
N ARG A 6 19.77 -7.58 -35.66
CA ARG A 6 18.56 -6.74 -35.53
C ARG A 6 17.50 -7.36 -34.64
N GLY A 7 17.29 -8.68 -34.72
CA GLY A 7 16.36 -9.40 -33.83
C GLY A 7 16.76 -9.26 -32.35
N MET A 8 18.05 -9.45 -32.03
CA MET A 8 18.55 -9.33 -30.66
C MET A 8 18.41 -7.89 -30.11
N ASN A 9 18.65 -6.87 -30.95
CA ASN A 9 18.50 -5.47 -30.54
C ASN A 9 17.04 -5.09 -30.29
N ASN A 10 16.11 -5.59 -31.10
CA ASN A 10 14.67 -5.40 -30.89
C ASN A 10 14.19 -6.06 -29.59
N ILE A 11 14.67 -7.27 -29.29
CA ILE A 11 14.36 -7.97 -28.04
C ILE A 11 14.87 -7.16 -26.84
N ARG A 12 16.12 -6.67 -26.88
CA ARG A 12 16.70 -5.83 -25.83
C ARG A 12 15.92 -4.54 -25.62
N SER A 13 15.53 -3.86 -26.69
CA SER A 13 14.74 -2.63 -26.63
C SER A 13 13.36 -2.87 -26.01
N ASN A 14 12.67 -3.93 -26.43
CA ASN A 14 11.36 -4.30 -25.88
C ASN A 14 11.43 -4.72 -24.41
N MET A 15 12.48 -5.45 -24.02
CA MET A 15 12.73 -5.79 -22.61
C MET A 15 12.95 -4.53 -21.77
N ASN A 16 13.78 -3.60 -22.23
CA ASN A 16 14.01 -2.33 -21.53
C ASN A 16 12.73 -1.49 -21.40
N ALA A 17 11.91 -1.45 -22.45
CA ALA A 17 10.62 -0.76 -22.41
C ALA A 17 9.66 -1.41 -21.40
N LEU A 18 9.61 -2.75 -21.36
CA LEU A 18 8.78 -3.50 -20.42
C LEU A 18 9.22 -3.24 -18.97
N VAL A 19 10.52 -3.32 -18.69
CA VAL A 19 11.06 -3.04 -17.35
C VAL A 19 10.70 -1.62 -16.92
N ARG A 20 10.89 -0.63 -17.79
CA ARG A 20 10.56 0.78 -17.49
C ARG A 20 9.08 1.00 -17.22
N ASP A 21 8.18 0.33 -17.95
CA ASP A 21 6.75 0.44 -17.71
C ASP A 21 6.34 -0.21 -16.37
N ILE A 22 6.90 -1.39 -16.07
CA ILE A 22 6.65 -2.08 -14.79
C ILE A 22 7.14 -1.22 -13.62
N THR A 23 8.40 -0.76 -13.66
CA THR A 23 9.00 0.01 -12.57
C THR A 23 8.45 1.42 -12.45
N GLY A 24 8.15 2.08 -13.57
CA GLY A 24 7.73 3.48 -13.59
C GLY A 24 6.24 3.69 -13.35
N ARG A 25 5.39 2.74 -13.74
CA ARG A 25 3.93 2.95 -13.74
C ARG A 25 3.18 1.85 -12.99
N ARG A 26 3.43 0.58 -13.32
CA ARG A 26 2.60 -0.51 -12.78
C ARG A 26 2.86 -0.78 -11.31
N LEU A 27 4.13 -0.84 -10.90
CA LEU A 27 4.48 -1.11 -9.50
C LEU A 27 4.04 -0.01 -8.53
N PRO A 28 4.22 1.30 -8.80
CA PRO A 28 3.70 2.34 -7.92
C PRO A 28 2.17 2.30 -7.80
N ARG A 29 1.46 2.02 -8.90
CA ARG A 29 0.00 1.83 -8.90
C ARG A 29 -0.43 0.61 -8.10
N ALA A 30 0.24 -0.52 -8.30
CA ALA A 30 0.01 -1.75 -7.54
C ALA A 30 0.22 -1.54 -6.05
N MET A 31 1.31 -0.88 -5.66
CA MET A 31 1.57 -0.53 -4.27
C MET A 31 0.48 0.38 -3.70
N THR A 32 0.06 1.39 -4.46
CA THR A 32 -1.01 2.31 -4.04
C THR A 32 -2.33 1.57 -3.84
N ALA A 33 -2.67 0.65 -4.73
CA ALA A 33 -3.87 -0.19 -4.62
C ALA A 33 -3.80 -1.11 -3.40
N ALA A 34 -2.66 -1.74 -3.14
CA ALA A 34 -2.46 -2.56 -1.94
C ALA A 34 -2.61 -1.71 -0.66
N LEU A 35 -1.94 -0.56 -0.58
CA LEU A 35 -2.10 0.35 0.56
C LEU A 35 -3.54 0.85 0.72
N HIS A 36 -4.28 1.00 -0.38
CA HIS A 36 -5.69 1.36 -0.33
C HIS A 36 -6.51 0.32 0.43
N GLU A 37 -6.38 -0.96 0.07
CA GLU A 37 -7.05 -2.07 0.78
C GLU A 37 -6.64 -2.13 2.26
N ALA A 38 -5.34 -2.00 2.54
CA ALA A 38 -4.84 -1.94 3.91
C ALA A 38 -5.49 -0.81 4.72
N GLY A 39 -5.63 0.36 4.11
CA GLY A 39 -6.25 1.52 4.74
C GLY A 39 -7.74 1.33 5.02
N LEU A 40 -8.46 0.64 4.13
CA LEU A 40 -9.89 0.33 4.32
C LEU A 40 -10.09 -0.57 5.55
N VAL A 41 -9.32 -1.65 5.67
CA VAL A 41 -9.44 -2.56 6.81
C VAL A 41 -8.95 -1.91 8.10
N ALA A 42 -7.84 -1.16 8.06
CA ALA A 42 -7.38 -0.39 9.22
C ALA A 42 -8.41 0.63 9.70
N ALA A 43 -9.15 1.26 8.78
CA ALA A 43 -10.23 2.19 9.09
C ALA A 43 -11.41 1.50 9.82
N ILE A 44 -11.64 0.20 9.60
CA ILE A 44 -12.68 -0.55 10.30
C ILE A 44 -12.37 -0.68 11.81
N TYR A 45 -11.09 -0.84 12.14
CA TYR A 45 -10.63 -0.98 13.52
C TYR A 45 -10.26 0.36 14.19
N THR A 46 -10.21 1.44 13.41
CA THR A 46 -9.88 2.77 13.92
C THR A 46 -10.99 3.26 14.85
N PRO A 47 -10.67 3.64 16.10
CA PRO A 47 -11.64 4.26 16.99
C PRO A 47 -12.12 5.60 16.41
N VAL A 48 -13.43 5.83 16.41
CA VAL A 48 -14.04 7.08 15.95
C VAL A 48 -14.72 7.75 17.12
N ASP A 49 -14.13 8.86 17.55
CA ASP A 49 -14.73 9.79 18.51
C ASP A 49 -15.17 11.06 17.77
N THR A 50 -14.22 11.80 17.19
CA THR A 50 -14.46 13.07 16.47
C THR A 50 -14.20 13.00 14.95
N SER A 51 -14.12 11.80 14.37
CA SER A 51 -13.71 11.54 12.98
C SER A 51 -12.31 12.07 12.59
N THR A 52 -11.62 12.82 13.45
CA THR A 52 -10.29 13.37 13.16
C THR A 52 -9.26 12.26 12.89
N LEU A 53 -9.28 11.18 13.68
CA LEU A 53 -8.34 10.07 13.53
C LEU A 53 -8.52 9.40 12.17
N ILE A 54 -9.73 8.93 11.86
CA ILE A 54 -9.98 8.23 10.59
C ILE A 54 -9.68 9.11 9.36
N ASN A 55 -9.98 10.41 9.43
CA ASN A 55 -9.70 11.37 8.36
C ASN A 55 -8.20 11.76 8.24
N SER A 56 -7.39 11.43 9.26
CA SER A 56 -5.95 11.69 9.25
C SER A 56 -5.12 10.57 8.62
N GLN A 57 -5.76 9.52 8.08
CA GLN A 57 -5.05 8.43 7.43
C GLN A 57 -4.35 8.91 6.16
N PHE A 58 -3.05 8.62 6.04
CA PHE A 58 -2.27 8.93 4.86
C PHE A 58 -1.58 7.67 4.32
N LYS A 59 -1.27 7.71 3.02
CA LYS A 59 -0.58 6.65 2.28
C LYS A 59 0.49 7.30 1.42
N GLU A 60 1.70 6.75 1.44
CA GLU A 60 2.84 7.27 0.69
C GLU A 60 3.52 6.12 -0.06
N VAL A 61 3.86 6.34 -1.32
CA VAL A 61 4.62 5.37 -2.13
C VAL A 61 5.89 6.03 -2.61
N ILE A 62 7.02 5.54 -2.12
CA ILE A 62 8.35 6.04 -2.45
C ILE A 62 9.01 5.05 -3.40
N THR A 63 9.45 5.53 -4.57
CA THR A 63 10.14 4.72 -5.58
C THR A 63 11.60 5.13 -5.65
N ASN A 64 12.49 4.28 -5.13
CA ASN A 64 13.93 4.47 -5.11
C ASN A 64 14.61 3.45 -6.03
N GLY A 65 14.69 3.77 -7.32
CA GLY A 65 15.26 2.88 -8.33
C GLY A 65 14.50 1.56 -8.43
N THR A 66 15.12 0.47 -7.99
CA THR A 66 14.54 -0.88 -7.98
C THR A 66 13.73 -1.20 -6.72
N ARG A 67 13.78 -0.35 -5.69
CA ARG A 67 13.06 -0.54 -4.42
C ARG A 67 11.85 0.37 -4.36
N ILE A 68 10.69 -0.22 -4.15
CA ILE A 68 9.44 0.52 -3.87
C ILE A 68 9.06 0.28 -2.42
N THR A 69 8.78 1.37 -1.71
CA THR A 69 8.37 1.33 -0.30
C THR A 69 7.01 2.01 -0.17
N GLY A 70 6.03 1.26 0.31
CA GLY A 70 4.73 1.80 0.72
C GLY A 70 4.73 2.12 2.21
N ARG A 71 4.16 3.26 2.58
CA ARG A 71 3.91 3.66 3.98
C ARG A 71 2.45 4.00 4.14
N ILE A 72 1.89 3.63 5.29
CA ILE A 72 0.55 4.01 5.70
C ILE A 72 0.61 4.40 7.17
N GLY A 73 -0.16 5.41 7.55
CA GLY A 73 -0.17 5.91 8.92
C GLY A 73 -1.30 6.89 9.15
N TYR A 74 -1.28 7.50 10.33
CA TYR A 74 -2.23 8.52 10.75
C TYR A 74 -1.45 9.76 11.17
N SER A 75 -1.85 10.94 10.68
CA SER A 75 -1.20 12.20 11.00
C SER A 75 -1.71 12.85 12.28
N ALA A 76 -2.80 12.34 12.87
CA ALA A 76 -3.29 12.82 14.15
C ALA A 76 -2.28 12.53 15.27
N ASN A 77 -1.82 13.58 15.97
CA ASN A 77 -0.84 13.47 17.05
C ASN A 77 -1.23 12.45 18.14
N TYR A 78 -2.53 12.32 18.39
CA TYR A 78 -3.04 11.40 19.42
C TYR A 78 -3.15 9.94 18.97
N ALA A 79 -2.88 9.64 17.69
CA ALA A 79 -2.97 8.28 17.14
C ALA A 79 -2.06 7.29 17.89
N ILE A 80 -0.90 7.75 18.36
CA ILE A 80 0.07 6.93 19.12
C ILE A 80 -0.58 6.45 20.42
N TYR A 81 -1.21 7.37 21.18
CA TYR A 81 -1.85 7.01 22.44
C TYR A 81 -3.06 6.10 22.23
N VAL A 82 -3.78 6.29 21.13
CA VAL A 82 -4.94 5.44 20.81
C VAL A 82 -4.50 4.04 20.39
N ALA A 83 -3.39 3.91 19.66
CA ALA A 83 -2.86 2.63 19.22
C ALA A 83 -2.18 1.83 20.35
N ASP A 84 -1.59 2.50 21.34
CA ASP A 84 -0.83 1.86 22.42
C ASP A 84 -1.72 0.96 23.30
N PRO A 85 -1.41 -0.35 23.41
CA PRO A 85 -2.15 -1.28 24.26
C PRO A 85 -1.98 -1.02 25.76
N ASN A 86 -0.90 -0.35 26.18
CA ASN A 86 -0.62 -0.07 27.58
C ASN A 86 -1.49 1.07 28.14
N ILE A 87 -2.15 1.84 27.27
CA ILE A 87 -2.98 2.97 27.68
C ILE A 87 -4.45 2.51 27.71
N PRO A 88 -5.04 2.32 28.90
CA PRO A 88 -6.42 1.89 29.03
C PRO A 88 -7.36 2.95 28.46
N GLN A 89 -8.16 2.56 27.47
CA GLN A 89 -9.18 3.41 26.84
C GLN A 89 -10.44 2.59 26.64
N LYS A 90 -11.59 3.23 26.81
CA LYS A 90 -12.89 2.64 26.50
C LYS A 90 -13.32 3.12 25.12
N PHE A 91 -13.46 2.20 24.18
CA PHE A 91 -14.00 2.51 22.87
C PHE A 91 -15.52 2.36 22.87
N THR A 92 -16.20 3.29 22.21
CA THR A 92 -17.65 3.23 21.98
C THR A 92 -18.01 2.20 20.90
N LEU A 93 -17.11 2.00 19.93
CA LEU A 93 -17.26 1.07 18.81
C LEU A 93 -16.79 -0.35 19.20
N PRO A 94 -17.63 -1.39 19.06
CA PRO A 94 -17.25 -2.77 19.41
C PRO A 94 -16.09 -3.33 18.58
N ARG A 95 -15.97 -2.84 17.34
CA ARG A 95 -14.93 -3.23 16.39
C ARG A 95 -13.62 -2.47 16.57
N ALA A 96 -13.61 -1.39 17.34
CA ALA A 96 -12.43 -0.58 17.55
C ALA A 96 -11.43 -1.32 18.45
N ARG A 97 -10.16 -1.30 18.07
CA ARG A 97 -9.12 -2.07 18.76
C ARG A 97 -7.85 -1.23 18.91
N LYS A 98 -7.04 -1.60 19.89
CA LYS A 98 -5.64 -1.17 19.97
C LYS A 98 -4.88 -1.74 18.78
N GLU A 99 -3.75 -1.10 18.44
CA GLU A 99 -2.91 -1.52 17.30
C GLU A 99 -3.70 -1.68 15.99
N PHE A 100 -4.78 -0.90 15.82
CA PHE A 100 -5.74 -1.01 14.72
C PHE A 100 -5.09 -1.01 13.33
N LEU A 101 -4.00 -0.26 13.14
CA LEU A 101 -3.27 -0.25 11.89
C LEU A 101 -2.55 -1.59 11.63
N GLN A 102 -1.94 -2.18 12.65
CA GLN A 102 -1.22 -3.45 12.51
C GLN A 102 -2.19 -4.59 12.24
N HIS A 103 -3.27 -4.67 13.02
CA HIS A 103 -4.35 -5.64 12.78
C HIS A 103 -5.02 -5.43 11.42
N GLY A 104 -5.31 -4.18 11.06
CA GLY A 104 -5.91 -3.85 9.77
C GLY A 104 -5.06 -4.28 8.60
N VAL A 105 -3.75 -4.00 8.65
CA VAL A 105 -2.80 -4.44 7.61
C VAL A 105 -2.67 -5.97 7.60
N ALA A 106 -2.63 -6.61 8.77
CA ALA A 106 -2.53 -8.08 8.87
C ALA A 106 -3.74 -8.77 8.24
N ASP A 107 -4.93 -8.29 8.53
CA ASP A 107 -6.19 -8.83 8.00
C ASP A 107 -6.44 -8.44 6.54
N ALA A 108 -5.84 -7.33 6.07
CA ALA A 108 -5.90 -6.88 4.68
C ALA A 108 -4.93 -7.60 3.74
N LYS A 109 -3.98 -8.40 4.25
CA LYS A 109 -2.96 -9.07 3.42
C LYS A 109 -3.51 -9.75 2.15
N PRO A 110 -4.57 -10.57 2.20
CA PRO A 110 -5.06 -11.22 0.99
C PRO A 110 -5.66 -10.23 -0.02
N GLN A 111 -6.35 -9.18 0.43
CA GLN A 111 -6.91 -8.14 -0.44
C GLN A 111 -5.79 -7.28 -1.05
N MET A 112 -4.77 -6.97 -0.25
CA MET A 112 -3.57 -6.26 -0.70
C MET A 112 -2.88 -7.01 -1.82
N GLU A 113 -2.64 -8.31 -1.65
CA GLU A 113 -2.00 -9.15 -2.66
C GLU A 113 -2.83 -9.24 -3.94
N ALA A 114 -4.14 -9.48 -3.81
CA ALA A 114 -5.04 -9.52 -4.95
C ALA A 114 -5.07 -8.19 -5.73
N ALA A 115 -5.13 -7.06 -5.02
CA ALA A 115 -5.11 -5.74 -5.64
C ALA A 115 -3.76 -5.45 -6.32
N PHE A 116 -2.65 -5.85 -5.69
CA PHE A 116 -1.30 -5.68 -6.21
C PHE A 116 -1.10 -6.45 -7.52
N LEU A 117 -1.45 -7.74 -7.54
CA LEU A 117 -1.35 -8.58 -8.73
C LEU A 117 -2.25 -8.10 -9.87
N ARG A 118 -3.45 -7.63 -9.53
CA ARG A 118 -4.40 -7.05 -10.49
C ARG A 118 -3.83 -5.82 -11.19
N GLU A 119 -3.14 -4.94 -10.48
CA GLU A 119 -2.54 -3.75 -11.11
C GLU A 119 -1.30 -4.08 -11.94
N LEU A 120 -0.54 -5.10 -11.55
CA LEU A 120 0.62 -5.56 -12.33
C LEU A 120 0.24 -6.20 -13.67
N SER A 121 -0.88 -6.91 -13.71
CA SER A 121 -1.35 -7.59 -14.93
C SER A 121 -1.93 -6.63 -15.97
N LYS A 122 -2.32 -5.41 -15.57
CA LYS A 122 -2.79 -4.38 -16.50
C LYS A 122 -1.66 -3.94 -17.43
N ARG A 123 -1.90 -3.99 -18.74
CA ARG A 123 -0.97 -3.50 -19.77
C ARG A 123 -1.14 -2.01 -20.00
#